data_AF-A0A163DQC3-F1
#
_entry.id   AF-A0A163DQC3-F1
#
_cell.length_a   1.000
_cell.length_b   1.000
_cell.length_c   1.000
_cell.angle_alpha   90.00
_cell.angle_beta   90.00
_cell.angle_gamma   90.00
#
_symmetry.space_group_name_H-M   'P 1'
#
loop_
_entity.id
_entity.type
_entity.pdbx_description
1 polymer ?
#
loop_
_entity_poly.entity_id
_entity_poly.type
_entity_poly.pdbx_seq_one_letter_code
_entity_poly.pdbx_strand_id
1 'polypeptide(L)'
;MSYLSPAETAEKLGIGYRSLLRLVKNGAFTGAIKVLGSWQIPLKSVEDYKALLNMPDEYLTIAEIAERLNLSELWVGRLIREEHLLGQRNIEVLG
;
A
#
# COMPACT_ATOMS: atom_id res chain seq x y z
N MET A 1 6.55 2.15 -23.62
CA MET A 1 5.86 2.01 -22.32
C MET A 1 4.41 2.41 -22.52
N SER A 2 3.46 1.55 -22.15
CA SER A 2 2.02 1.86 -22.28
C SER A 2 1.53 2.64 -21.07
N TYR A 3 0.66 3.62 -21.29
CA TYR A 3 0.01 4.44 -20.26
C TYR A 3 -1.50 4.20 -20.31
N LEU A 4 -2.14 4.29 -19.15
CA LEU A 4 -3.57 4.22 -18.99
C LEU A 4 -4.10 5.58 -18.52
N SER A 5 -5.29 5.92 -19.01
CA SER A 5 -6.09 7.00 -18.46
C SER A 5 -6.57 6.65 -17.04
N PRO A 6 -7.06 7.65 -16.29
CA PRO A 6 -7.61 7.39 -14.97
C PRO A 6 -8.89 6.55 -15.03
N ALA A 7 -9.67 6.64 -16.10
CA ALA A 7 -10.87 5.80 -16.23
C ALA A 7 -10.48 4.32 -16.36
N GLU A 8 -9.58 3.99 -17.30
CA GLU A 8 -9.11 2.61 -17.52
C GLU A 8 -8.41 2.05 -16.28
N THR A 9 -7.65 2.88 -15.56
CA THR A 9 -6.97 2.46 -14.33
C THR A 9 -7.97 2.15 -13.21
N ALA A 10 -9.02 2.96 -13.08
CA ALA A 10 -10.07 2.75 -12.08
C ALA A 10 -10.79 1.42 -12.33
N GLU A 11 -11.12 1.14 -13.59
CA GLU A 11 -11.73 -0.13 -14.02
C GLU A 11 -10.79 -1.32 -13.75
N LYS A 12 -9.52 -1.23 -14.14
CA LYS A 12 -8.53 -2.32 -13.96
C LYS A 12 -8.29 -2.68 -12.49
N LEU A 13 -8.41 -1.69 -11.60
CA LEU A 13 -8.27 -1.84 -10.14
C LEU A 13 -9.60 -2.12 -9.43
N GLY A 14 -10.75 -2.00 -10.10
CA GLY A 14 -12.06 -2.15 -9.47
C GLY A 14 -12.37 -1.09 -8.41
N ILE A 15 -11.78 0.10 -8.51
CA ILE A 15 -11.96 1.18 -7.52
C ILE A 15 -12.71 2.37 -8.12
N GLY A 16 -13.37 3.15 -7.26
CA GLY A 16 -14.05 4.37 -7.69
C GLY A 16 -13.09 5.43 -8.24
N TYR A 17 -13.52 6.17 -9.27
CA TYR A 17 -12.72 7.20 -9.95
C TYR A 17 -12.15 8.27 -8.99
N ARG A 18 -12.94 8.73 -8.00
CA ARG A 18 -12.45 9.70 -6.99
C ARG A 18 -11.34 9.10 -6.13
N SER A 19 -11.47 7.83 -5.74
CA SER A 19 -10.46 7.12 -4.95
C SER A 19 -9.17 6.98 -5.74
N LEU A 20 -9.26 6.61 -7.02
CA LEU A 20 -8.12 6.59 -7.92
C LEU A 20 -7.45 7.96 -8.01
N LEU A 21 -8.20 9.03 -8.26
CA LEU A 21 -7.61 10.37 -8.38
C LEU A 21 -6.88 10.80 -7.10
N ARG A 22 -7.39 10.40 -5.92
CA ARG A 22 -6.68 10.63 -4.65
C ARG A 22 -5.36 9.84 -4.60
N LEU A 23 -5.35 8.57 -4.99
CA LEU A 23 -4.14 7.75 -5.04
C LEU A 23 -3.09 8.35 -5.97
N VAL A 24 -3.50 8.77 -7.18
CA VAL A 24 -2.61 9.41 -8.16
C VAL A 24 -2.04 10.71 -7.60
N LYS A 25 -2.87 11.56 -6.98
CA LYS A 25 -2.41 12.82 -6.35
C LYS A 25 -1.46 12.58 -5.18
N ASN A 26 -1.62 11.48 -4.47
CA ASN A 26 -0.77 11.09 -3.34
C ASN A 26 0.53 10.40 -3.80
N GLY A 27 0.75 10.24 -5.10
CA GLY A 27 1.98 9.63 -5.63
C GLY A 27 2.02 8.10 -5.55
N ALA A 28 0.86 7.43 -5.45
CA ALA A 28 0.80 5.97 -5.35
C ALA A 28 1.29 5.25 -6.63
N PHE A 29 1.37 5.95 -7.76
CA PHE A 29 1.80 5.37 -9.04
C PHE A 29 3.09 6.04 -9.53
N THR A 30 4.18 5.28 -9.54
CA THR A 30 5.50 5.74 -9.98
C THR A 30 5.48 6.09 -11.47
N GLY A 31 5.95 7.29 -11.80
CA GLY A 31 5.97 7.77 -13.20
C GLY A 31 4.62 8.21 -13.74
N ALA A 32 3.60 8.37 -12.89
CA ALA A 32 2.36 9.04 -13.29
C ALA A 32 2.63 10.51 -13.62
N ILE A 33 2.21 10.94 -14.81
CA ILE A 33 2.43 12.30 -15.30
C ILE A 33 1.09 12.92 -15.71
N LYS A 34 1.04 14.26 -15.72
CA LYS A 34 -0.14 15.00 -16.16
C LYS A 34 0.12 15.59 -17.54
N VAL A 35 -0.67 15.19 -18.54
CA VAL A 35 -0.56 15.63 -19.94
C VAL A 35 -1.88 16.28 -20.34
N LEU A 36 -1.84 17.54 -20.77
CA LEU A 36 -3.01 18.32 -21.21
C LEU A 36 -4.19 18.28 -20.21
N GLY A 37 -3.88 18.34 -18.92
CA GLY A 37 -4.90 18.35 -17.85
C GLY A 37 -5.38 16.96 -17.41
N SER A 38 -5.05 15.89 -18.14
CA SER A 38 -5.38 14.50 -17.76
C SER A 38 -4.17 13.75 -17.22
N TRP A 39 -4.39 12.84 -16.29
CA TRP A 39 -3.32 11.96 -15.78
C TRP A 39 -3.06 10.81 -16.75
N GLN A 40 -1.80 10.45 -16.92
CA GLN A 40 -1.32 9.29 -17.65
C GLN A 40 -0.54 8.43 -16.68
N ILE A 41 -1.02 7.20 -16.46
CA ILE A 41 -0.52 6.31 -15.42
C ILE A 41 0.18 5.14 -16.12
N PRO A 42 1.48 4.90 -15.87
CA PRO A 42 2.19 3.78 -16.49
C PRO A 42 1.51 2.44 -16.16
N LEU A 43 1.28 1.62 -17.17
CA LEU A 43 0.65 0.30 -17.03
C LEU A 43 1.36 -0.56 -15.97
N LYS A 44 2.70 -0.57 -15.98
CA LYS A 44 3.52 -1.31 -15.02
C LYS A 44 3.23 -0.87 -13.59
N SER A 45 3.13 0.43 -13.34
CA SER A 45 2.85 0.93 -11.99
C SER A 45 1.46 0.53 -11.49
N VAL A 46 0.48 0.38 -12.39
CA VAL A 46 -0.86 -0.13 -12.04
C VAL A 46 -0.80 -1.61 -11.67
N GLU A 47 0.00 -2.39 -12.39
CA GLU A 47 0.20 -3.82 -12.12
C GLU A 47 0.95 -4.05 -10.81
N ASP A 48 2.01 -3.28 -10.56
CA ASP A 48 2.75 -3.30 -9.30
C ASP A 48 1.81 -2.96 -8.12
N TYR A 49 0.98 -1.91 -8.27
CA TYR A 49 -0.03 -1.55 -7.26
C TYR A 49 -1.06 -2.66 -7.04
N LYS A 50 -1.52 -3.32 -8.11
CA LYS A 50 -2.47 -4.43 -8.01
C LYS A 50 -1.85 -5.66 -7.35
N ALA A 51 -0.58 -5.94 -7.61
CA ALA A 51 0.15 -7.00 -6.93
C ALA A 51 0.29 -6.73 -5.43
N LEU A 52 0.49 -5.47 -5.02
CA LEU A 52 0.48 -5.08 -3.60
C LEU A 52 -0.88 -5.26 -2.94
N LEU A 53 -1.98 -5.07 -3.67
CA LEU A 53 -3.34 -5.33 -3.16
C LEU A 53 -3.63 -6.83 -3.03
N ASN A 54 -3.12 -7.63 -3.96
CA ASN A 54 -3.15 -9.08 -3.89
C ASN A 54 -2.00 -9.57 -2.98
N MET A 55 -2.05 -9.16 -1.71
CA MET A 55 -1.08 -9.62 -0.71
C MET A 55 -0.95 -11.15 -0.78
N PRO A 56 0.28 -11.69 -0.83
CA PRO A 56 0.47 -13.12 -0.69
C PRO A 56 -0.21 -13.62 0.60
N ASP A 57 -0.73 -14.86 0.59
CA ASP A 57 -1.29 -15.53 1.79
C ASP A 57 -0.34 -15.54 3.00
N GLU A 58 0.93 -15.21 2.78
CA GLU A 58 1.98 -15.11 3.79
C GLU A 58 1.89 -13.84 4.66
N TYR A 59 1.14 -12.81 4.23
CA TYR A 59 0.92 -11.60 5.02
C TYR A 59 -0.38 -11.70 5.80
N LEU A 60 -0.28 -11.54 7.12
CA LEU A 60 -1.45 -11.48 7.99
C LEU A 60 -1.94 -10.05 8.13
N THR A 61 -3.24 -9.87 8.00
CA THR A 61 -3.93 -8.64 8.38
C THR A 61 -3.83 -8.41 9.89
N ILE A 62 -4.03 -7.16 10.32
CA ILE A 62 -4.06 -6.79 11.74
C ILE A 62 -5.10 -7.63 12.50
N ALA A 63 -6.24 -7.91 11.87
CA ALA A 63 -7.30 -8.75 12.43
C ALA A 63 -6.84 -10.20 12.63
N GLU A 64 -6.20 -10.82 11.63
CA GLU A 64 -5.69 -12.19 11.76
C GLU A 64 -4.60 -12.31 12.82
N ILE A 65 -3.73 -11.29 12.95
CA ILE A 65 -2.74 -11.25 14.02
C ILE A 65 -3.41 -11.08 15.39
N ALA A 66 -4.43 -10.21 15.47
CA ALA A 66 -5.20 -9.97 16.69
C ALA A 66 -5.87 -11.26 17.18
N GLU A 67 -6.49 -12.02 16.28
CA GLU A 67 -7.09 -13.32 16.60
C GLU A 67 -6.03 -14.34 17.05
N ARG A 68 -4.93 -14.50 16.31
CA ARG A 68 -3.87 -15.47 16.64
C ARG A 68 -3.19 -15.19 17.97
N LEU A 69 -3.00 -13.91 18.31
CA LEU A 69 -2.32 -13.47 19.54
C LEU A 69 -3.31 -13.18 20.68
N ASN A 70 -4.62 -13.29 20.43
CA ASN A 70 -5.68 -12.89 21.36
C ASN A 70 -5.49 -11.45 21.90
N LEU A 71 -5.17 -10.53 20.99
CA LEU A 71 -4.99 -9.11 21.26
C LEU A 71 -6.08 -8.29 20.56
N SER A 72 -6.21 -7.01 20.93
CA SER A 72 -7.02 -6.09 20.12
C SER A 72 -6.25 -5.60 18.90
N GLU A 73 -6.95 -5.35 17.79
CA GLU A 73 -6.36 -4.78 16.58
C GLU A 73 -5.61 -3.47 16.83
N LEU A 74 -6.09 -2.65 17.78
CA LEU A 74 -5.43 -1.42 18.21
C LEU A 74 -4.07 -1.69 18.85
N TRP A 75 -3.98 -2.74 19.68
CA TRP A 75 -2.73 -3.17 20.30
C TRP A 75 -1.76 -3.74 19.29
N VAL A 76 -2.24 -4.56 18.35
CA VAL A 76 -1.43 -5.08 17.23
C VAL A 76 -0.89 -3.93 16.39
N GLY A 77 -1.74 -2.98 16.01
CA GLY A 77 -1.31 -1.79 15.26
C GLY A 77 -0.30 -0.95 16.04
N ARG A 78 -0.41 -0.90 17.37
CA ARG A 78 0.57 -0.22 18.24
C ARG A 78 1.91 -0.96 18.24
N LEU A 79 1.91 -2.28 18.39
CA LEU A 79 3.12 -3.11 18.36
C LEU A 79 3.84 -3.00 17.02
N ILE A 80 3.13 -3.03 15.89
CA ILE A 80 3.75 -2.85 14.55
C ILE A 80 4.45 -1.48 14.44
N ARG A 81 3.84 -0.43 14.98
CA ARG A 81 4.44 0.91 15.02
C ARG A 81 5.62 1.00 15.98
N GLU A 82 5.56 0.29 17.11
CA GLU A 82 6.59 0.30 18.16
C GLU A 82 7.79 -0.61 17.82
N GLU A 83 7.60 -1.76 17.17
CA GLU A 83 8.67 -2.63 16.65
C GLU A 83 9.58 -1.87 15.66
N HIS A 84 8.99 -1.05 14.79
CA HIS A 84 9.75 -0.15 13.91
C HIS A 84 10.61 0.88 14.67
N LEU A 85 10.24 1.20 15.91
CA LEU A 85 11.00 2.09 16.80
C LEU A 85 12.00 1.33 17.68
N LEU A 86 11.73 0.05 18.01
CA LEU A 86 12.61 -0.81 18.81
C LEU A 86 13.77 -1.39 17.99
N GLY A 87 13.62 -1.56 16.67
CA GLY A 87 14.71 -1.92 15.76
C GLY A 87 15.83 -0.87 15.64
N GLN A 88 15.67 0.32 16.24
CA GLN A 88 16.71 1.34 16.37
C GLN A 88 17.32 1.44 17.78
N ARG A 89 16.84 0.64 18.75
CA ARG A 89 17.48 0.54 20.06
C ARG A 89 18.36 -0.70 20.07
N ASN A 90 19.61 -0.52 19.66
CA ASN A 90 20.73 -1.37 20.07
C ASN A 90 20.62 -1.59 21.60
N ILE A 91 20.19 -2.78 21.98
CA ILE A 91 20.49 -3.34 23.29
C ILE A 91 21.66 -4.29 23.08
N GLU A 92 22.86 -3.71 23.05
CA GLU A 92 24.06 -4.45 23.45
C GLU A 92 23.94 -4.75 24.94
N VAL A 93 23.63 -6.00 25.23
CA VAL A 93 23.75 -6.65 26.55
C VAL A 93 23.83 -8.14 26.19
N LEU A 94 24.90 -8.89 26.43
CA LEU A 94 25.93 -8.84 27.46
C LEU A 94 27.22 -9.53 26.97
N GLY A 95 28.36 -9.01 27.42
CA GLY A 95 29.63 -9.71 27.58
C GLY A 95 30.24 -9.25 28.89
#